data_AF-A0A5D3G7D4-F1
#
_entry.id   AF-A0A5D3G7D4-F1
#
_cell.length_a   1.000
_cell.length_b   1.000
_cell.length_c   1.000
_cell.angle_alpha   90.00
_cell.angle_beta   90.00
_cell.angle_gamma   90.00
#
_symmetry.space_group_name_H-M   'P 1'
#
loop_
_entity.id
_entity.type
_entity.pdbx_description
1 polymer ?
#
loop_
_entity_poly.entity_id
_entity_poly.type
_entity_poly.pdbx_seq_one_letter_code
_entity_poly.pdbx_strand_id
1 'polypeptide(L)' 'MAFVKNYKGYDIHKDLTGGRYEGDKLVDQSEAYRFEKDGEASTLTYDSLSRIEQVIDDWEAQDDDEPRDRDEY' A
#
# COMPACT_ATOMS: atom_id res chain seq x y z
N MET A 1 -1.47 -1.32 14.02
CA MET A 1 -1.26 -2.06 12.75
C MET A 1 -1.34 -3.56 12.97
N ALA A 2 -2.23 -4.24 12.23
CA ALA A 2 -2.37 -5.69 12.21
C ALA A 2 -1.97 -6.24 10.84
N PHE A 3 -1.18 -7.32 10.80
CA PHE A 3 -0.85 -8.00 9.54
C PHE A 3 -2.12 -8.56 8.89
N VAL A 4 -2.27 -8.33 7.58
CA VAL A 4 -3.41 -8.79 6.79
C VAL A 4 -3.01 -9.98 5.95
N LYS A 5 -2.01 -9.79 5.08
CA LYS A 5 -1.51 -10.82 4.15
C LYS A 5 -0.18 -10.42 3.53
N ASN A 6 0.51 -11.40 2.98
CA ASN A 6 1.62 -11.17 2.05
C ASN A 6 1.07 -11.23 0.61
N TYR A 7 1.45 -10.26 -0.23
CA TYR A 7 1.07 -10.17 -1.64
C TYR A 7 2.30 -9.84 -2.49
N LYS A 8 2.71 -10.75 -3.38
CA LYS A 8 3.92 -10.59 -4.22
C LYS A 8 5.20 -10.23 -3.45
N GLY A 9 5.35 -10.75 -2.23
CA GLY A 9 6.49 -10.44 -1.35
C GLY A 9 6.32 -9.16 -0.51
N TYR A 10 5.25 -8.38 -0.72
CA TYR A 10 4.90 -7.25 0.13
C TYR A 10 4.03 -7.71 1.30
N ASP A 11 4.43 -7.34 2.53
CA ASP A 11 3.64 -7.53 3.73
C ASP A 11 2.64 -6.38 3.88
N ILE A 12 1.34 -6.70 3.77
CA ILE A 12 0.26 -5.72 3.91
C ILE A 12 -0.24 -5.74 5.35
N HIS A 13 -0.24 -4.57 5.97
CA HIS A 13 -0.74 -4.29 7.30
C HIS A 13 -1.94 -3.34 7.23
N LYS A 14 -2.94 -3.57 8.08
CA LYS A 14 -4.10 -2.69 8.25
C LYS A 14 -3.95 -1.86 9.52
N ASP A 15 -4.31 -0.60 9.43
CA ASP A 15 -4.44 0.31 10.56
C ASP A 15 -5.73 1.12 10.48
N LEU A 16 -5.95 1.95 11.49
CA LEU A 16 -7.03 2.92 11.52
C LEU A 16 -6.39 4.31 11.52
N THR A 17 -6.44 5.03 10.39
CA THR A 17 -5.79 6.35 10.29
C THR A 17 -6.67 7.51 10.68
N GLY A 18 -7.96 7.28 10.90
CA GLY A 18 -8.87 8.35 11.25
C GLY A 18 -10.24 7.85 11.61
N GLY A 19 -10.96 8.67 12.36
CA GLY A 19 -12.37 8.51 12.61
C GLY A 19 -13.11 9.73 12.10
N ARG A 20 -14.23 9.53 11.39
CA ARG A 20 -15.21 10.60 11.23
C ARG A 20 -16.03 10.64 12.51
N TYR A 21 -16.05 11.80 13.16
CA TYR A 21 -16.83 12.04 14.36
C TYR A 21 -18.02 12.94 14.02
N GLU A 22 -19.21 12.59 14.52
CA GLU A 22 -20.39 13.46 14.54
C GLU A 22 -20.72 13.77 16.01
N GLY A 23 -20.35 14.97 16.44
CA GLY A 23 -20.31 15.32 17.86
C GLY A 23 -19.25 14.48 18.59
N ASP A 24 -19.62 13.91 19.74
CA ASP A 24 -18.76 13.00 20.53
C ASP A 24 -18.83 11.53 20.08
N LYS A 25 -19.54 11.23 18.99
CA LYS A 25 -19.70 9.86 18.49
C LYS A 25 -18.83 9.62 17.27
N LEU A 26 -17.98 8.59 17.36
CA LEU A 26 -17.31 8.02 16.19
C LEU A 26 -18.37 7.37 15.31
N VAL A 27 -18.57 7.91 14.11
CA VAL A 27 -19.59 7.42 13.15
C VAL A 27 -19.00 6.63 12.00
N ASP A 28 -17.73 6.84 11.69
CA ASP A 28 -17.01 6.09 10.67
C ASP A 28 -15.55 5.96 11.08
N GLN A 29 -14.94 4.82 10.82
CA GLN A 29 -13.52 4.58 11.10
C GLN A 29 -12.84 4.33 9.77
N SER A 30 -12.01 5.27 9.33
CA SER A 30 -11.26 5.16 8.09
C SER A 30 -10.18 4.11 8.27
N GLU A 31 -10.33 3.03 7.52
CA GLU A 31 -9.33 1.99 7.40
C GLU A 31 -8.16 2.53 6.58
N ALA A 32 -6.97 2.26 7.06
CA ALA A 32 -5.75 2.46 6.32
C ALA A 32 -5.08 1.14 6.11
N TYR A 33 -4.32 1.09 5.03
CA TYR A 33 -3.41 0.01 4.82
C TYR A 33 -2.02 0.55 4.55
N ARG A 34 -1.03 -0.23 4.93
CA ARG A 34 0.39 0.01 4.71
C ARG A 34 0.97 -1.27 4.14
N PHE A 35 1.95 -1.14 3.25
CA PHE A 35 2.67 -2.29 2.72
C PHE A 35 4.17 -2.07 2.84
N GLU A 36 4.92 -3.14 3.07
CA GLU A 36 6.37 -3.14 3.25
C GLU A 36 6.99 -4.28 2.45
N LYS A 37 8.14 -4.04 1.82
CA LYS A 37 8.93 -5.07 1.12
C LYS A 37 10.39 -4.87 1.47
N ASP A 38 11.09 -5.95 1.84
CA ASP A 38 12.52 -5.95 2.16
C ASP A 38 12.94 -4.90 3.24
N GLY A 39 12.03 -4.57 4.17
CA GLY A 39 12.25 -3.58 5.22
C GLY A 39 12.10 -2.12 4.78
N GLU A 40 11.81 -1.88 3.50
CA GLU A 40 11.43 -0.57 2.99
C GLU A 40 9.92 -0.40 3.06
N ALA A 41 9.49 0.47 3.96
CA ALA A 41 8.09 0.62 4.29
C ALA A 41 7.46 1.79 3.54
N SER A 42 6.73 1.47 2.47
CA SER A 42 5.95 2.45 1.73
C SER A 42 4.63 2.72 2.46
N THR A 43 4.57 3.85 3.15
CA THR A 43 3.37 4.28 3.87
C THR A 43 2.46 5.03 2.92
N LEU A 44 1.73 4.29 2.09
CA LEU A 44 0.64 4.85 1.30
C LEU A 44 -0.69 4.46 1.94
N THR A 45 -1.34 5.45 2.55
CA THR A 45 -2.66 5.30 3.15
C THR A 45 -3.70 5.19 2.05
N TYR A 46 -4.13 3.96 1.75
CA TYR A 46 -5.28 3.69 0.89
C TYR A 46 -6.48 3.25 1.72
N ASP A 47 -7.67 3.57 1.24
CA ASP A 47 -8.96 3.19 1.83
C ASP A 47 -9.37 1.75 1.54
N SER A 48 -8.72 1.09 0.57
CA SER A 48 -9.16 -0.19 0.02
C SER A 48 -8.00 -1.14 -0.26
N LEU A 49 -8.16 -2.41 0.12
CA LEU A 49 -7.14 -3.45 -0.10
C LEU A 49 -6.83 -3.66 -1.59
N SER A 50 -7.85 -3.64 -2.45
CA SER A 50 -7.68 -3.76 -3.91
C SER A 50 -6.90 -2.60 -4.53
N ARG A 51 -6.93 -1.42 -3.90
CA ARG A 51 -6.16 -0.25 -4.36
C ARG A 51 -4.67 -0.45 -4.11
N ILE A 52 -4.32 -1.04 -2.97
CA ILE A 52 -2.93 -1.40 -2.65
C ILE A 52 -2.40 -2.43 -3.62
N GLU A 53 -3.18 -3.49 -3.90
CA GLU A 53 -2.78 -4.53 -4.84
C GLU A 53 -2.50 -3.94 -6.23
N GLN A 54 -3.36 -3.04 -6.71
CA GLN A 54 -3.13 -2.34 -7.97
C GLN A 54 -1.86 -1.48 -7.96
N VAL A 55 -1.55 -0.81 -6.85
CA VAL A 55 -0.33 0.01 -6.73
C VAL A 55 0.92 -0.88 -6.71
N ILE A 56 0.87 -2.01 -6.01
CA ILE A 56 1.93 -3.02 -6.04
C ILE A 56 2.09 -3.57 -7.46
N ASP A 57 0.99 -3.90 -8.14
CA ASP A 57 1.02 -4.37 -9.53
C ASP A 57 1.62 -3.34 -10.49
N ASP A 58 1.28 -2.07 -10.31
CA ASP A 58 1.79 -0.95 -11.11
C ASP A 58 3.28 -0.71 -10.85
N TRP A 59 3.74 -0.81 -9.60
CA TRP A 59 5.16 -0.71 -9.24
C TRP A 59 5.98 -1.86 -9.83
N GLU A 60 5.52 -3.10 -9.68
CA GLU A 60 6.20 -4.26 -10.26
C GLU A 60 6.22 -4.20 -11.79
N ALA A 61 5.18 -3.63 -12.42
CA ALA A 61 5.16 -3.42 -13.86
C ALA A 61 6.13 -2.31 -14.30
N GLN A 62 6.31 -1.27 -13.50
CA GLN A 62 7.29 -0.20 -13.78
C GLN A 62 8.74 -0.66 -13.60
N ASP A 63 9.02 -1.52 -12.62
CA ASP A 63 10.35 -2.15 -12.47
C ASP A 63 10.68 -3.12 -13.62
N ASP A 64 9.67 -3.77 -14.24
CA ASP A 64 9.88 -4.65 -15.40
C ASP A 64 10.00 -3.87 -16.74
N ASP A 65 9.58 -2.59 -16.77
CA ASP A 65 9.65 -1.68 -17.92
C ASP A 65 10.89 -0.76 -17.87
N GLU A 66 11.95 -1.12 -17.15
CA GLU A 66 13.28 -0.58 -17.43
C GLU A 66 13.75 -1.13 -18.79
N PRO A 67 13.88 -0.31 -19.86
CA PRO A 67 14.51 -0.77 -21.09
C PRO A 67 15.97 -1.11 -20.78
N ARG A 68 16.33 -2.39 -20.89
CA ARG A 68 17.71 -2.90 -20.85
C ARG A 68 18.57 -2.44 -22.04
N ASP A 69 18.36 -1.22 -22.54
CA ASP A 69 19.04 -0.67 -23.70
C ASP A 69 19.44 0.78 -23.44
N ARG A 70 20.58 0.96 -22.75
CA ARG A 70 21.43 2.14 -22.98
C ARG A 70 22.92 1.86 -22.77
N ASP A 71 23.41 0.79 -23.38
CA ASP A 71 24.79 0.74 -23.85
C ASP A 71 24.82 1.23 -25.30
N GLU A 72 24.84 2.55 -25.50
CA GLU A 72 25.32 3.14 -26.74
C GLU A 72 26.00 4.48 -26.40
N TYR A 73 27.33 4.44 -26.25
CA TYR A 73 28.35 5.17 -27.04
C TYR A 73 29.71 5.17 -26.34
#